data_AF-A0A396LJZ0-F1
#
_entry.id   AF-A0A396LJZ0-F1
#
_cell.length_a   1.000
_cell.length_b   1.000
_cell.length_c   1.000
_cell.angle_alpha   90.00
_cell.angle_beta   90.00
_cell.angle_gamma   90.00
#
_symmetry.space_group_name_H-M   'P 1'
#
loop_
_entity.id
_entity.type
_entity.pdbx_description
1 polymer ?
#
loop_
_entity_poly.entity_id
_entity_poly.type
_entity_poly.pdbx_seq_one_letter_code
_entity_poly.pdbx_strand_id
1 'polypeptide(L)'
;MNERLFRTQFNQMDTTEKQALMESLAARYDMTFLGLHTFDRWGQNCTTGIFEKDGREFVFVPGDTVTLGWEQFAVGLNQESREELDYLYQEWEMEPQNPEEMIRESMAPVRQAAIGPMLVGRELEEINWEPVKMDDPRLTAHPDWLKEFRDFAWSNSSSLTLHQSARIERTEKGFQTWIYNRTDYDALLAMLENRGFSLPTADEWAYLCGGGCRTLFPWGDGLDYSMRLHWFEDMDEDENRPYDMEEPNFFGLSIAYDPYMREVVQADRLTTCGGDGGCNICGGLGPFLGFLPCSPHCKPEVQEDNELNGDYDFYRPIIRLENYD
;
A
#
# COMPACT_ATOMS: atom_id res chain seq x y z
N MET A 1 9.74 10.91 -26.04
CA MET A 1 9.58 10.78 -24.58
C MET A 1 9.89 12.12 -23.93
N ASN A 2 8.87 12.75 -23.38
CA ASN A 2 8.95 14.07 -22.77
C ASN A 2 9.75 14.02 -21.46
N GLU A 3 10.95 14.59 -21.45
CA GLU A 3 11.83 14.63 -20.28
C GLU A 3 11.17 15.29 -19.06
N ARG A 4 10.19 16.18 -19.26
CA ARG A 4 9.46 16.85 -18.17
C ARG A 4 8.63 15.91 -17.30
N LEU A 5 8.39 14.68 -17.74
CA LEU A 5 7.75 13.65 -16.94
C LEU A 5 8.71 12.93 -15.98
N PHE A 6 10.02 13.18 -16.08
CA PHE A 6 11.02 12.57 -15.20
C PHE A 6 11.40 13.51 -14.06
N ARG A 7 11.67 12.92 -12.89
CA ARG A 7 11.76 13.61 -11.59
C ARG A 7 12.72 14.81 -11.62
N THR A 8 13.87 14.67 -12.27
CA THR A 8 14.88 15.75 -12.36
C THR A 8 14.32 17.01 -13.04
N GLN A 9 13.74 16.87 -14.23
CA GLN A 9 13.16 17.99 -14.98
C GLN A 9 11.82 18.43 -14.38
N PHE A 10 10.98 17.48 -13.95
CA PHE A 10 9.69 17.76 -13.31
C PHE A 10 9.83 18.66 -12.08
N ASN A 11 10.86 18.42 -11.26
CA ASN A 11 11.13 19.22 -10.06
C ASN A 11 11.62 20.64 -10.37
N GLN A 12 12.11 20.90 -11.59
CA GLN A 12 12.56 22.24 -12.01
C GLN A 12 11.41 23.08 -12.59
N MET A 13 10.28 22.45 -12.92
CA MET A 13 9.12 23.13 -13.49
C MET A 13 8.45 24.03 -12.45
N ASP A 14 8.00 25.21 -12.90
CA ASP A 14 7.17 26.06 -12.07
C ASP A 14 5.72 25.55 -11.98
N THR A 15 4.91 26.18 -11.12
CA THR A 15 3.51 25.79 -10.90
C THR A 15 2.66 25.90 -12.17
N THR A 16 2.91 26.87 -13.03
CA THR A 16 2.16 27.06 -14.29
C THR A 16 2.51 25.96 -15.28
N GLU A 17 3.79 25.63 -15.41
CA GLU A 17 4.27 24.54 -16.26
C GLU A 17 3.72 23.18 -15.79
N LYS A 18 3.74 22.93 -14.48
CA LYS A 18 3.16 21.71 -13.88
C LYS A 18 1.67 21.64 -14.13
N GLN A 19 0.94 22.74 -13.93
CA GLN A 19 -0.49 22.80 -14.17
C GLN A 19 -0.83 22.48 -15.62
N ALA A 20 -0.15 23.10 -16.59
CA ALA A 20 -0.36 22.82 -18.01
C ALA A 20 -0.04 21.35 -18.37
N LEU A 21 1.01 20.77 -17.77
CA LEU A 21 1.34 19.36 -17.95
C LEU A 21 0.24 18.45 -17.38
N MET A 22 -0.26 18.72 -16.18
CA MET A 22 -1.33 17.93 -15.57
C MET A 22 -2.63 18.04 -16.37
N GLU A 23 -3.02 19.24 -16.81
CA GLU A 23 -4.21 19.44 -17.67
C GLU A 23 -4.11 18.64 -18.98
N SER A 24 -2.91 18.58 -19.58
CA SER A 24 -2.65 17.78 -20.78
C SER A 24 -2.73 16.28 -20.51
N LEU A 25 -2.24 15.81 -19.36
CA LEU A 25 -2.38 14.41 -18.94
C LEU A 25 -3.85 14.04 -18.70
N ALA A 26 -4.59 14.90 -18.00
CA ALA A 26 -6.03 14.71 -17.77
C ALA A 26 -6.81 14.56 -19.08
N ALA A 27 -6.56 15.44 -20.05
CA ALA A 27 -7.20 15.37 -21.37
C ALA A 27 -6.81 14.10 -22.13
N ARG A 28 -5.56 13.65 -22.05
CA ARG A 28 -5.07 12.46 -22.77
C ARG A 28 -5.64 11.16 -22.22
N TYR A 29 -5.78 11.04 -20.90
CA TYR A 29 -6.21 9.80 -20.23
C TYR A 29 -7.69 9.79 -19.82
N ASP A 30 -8.44 10.80 -20.28
CA ASP A 30 -9.87 10.99 -19.99
C ASP A 30 -10.12 10.99 -18.47
N MET A 31 -9.48 11.94 -17.78
CA MET A 31 -9.56 12.12 -16.33
C MET A 31 -9.94 13.55 -15.98
N THR A 32 -10.57 13.74 -14.83
CA THR A 32 -10.81 15.08 -14.27
C THR A 32 -9.57 15.52 -13.50
N PHE A 33 -8.92 16.61 -13.91
CA PHE A 33 -7.86 17.21 -13.10
C PHE A 33 -8.45 17.97 -11.91
N LEU A 34 -8.11 17.58 -10.68
CA LEU A 34 -8.64 18.20 -9.46
C LEU A 34 -7.79 19.38 -8.99
N GLY A 35 -6.48 19.36 -9.27
CA GLY A 35 -5.58 20.45 -8.91
C GLY A 35 -4.15 19.98 -8.62
N LEU A 36 -3.25 20.94 -8.41
CA LEU A 36 -1.91 20.69 -7.90
C LEU A 36 -1.92 20.63 -6.38
N HIS A 37 -1.25 19.64 -5.82
CA HIS A 37 -1.09 19.43 -4.38
C HIS A 37 0.38 19.21 -4.06
N THR A 38 0.83 19.74 -2.93
CA THR A 38 2.15 19.47 -2.38
C THR A 38 2.02 18.44 -1.28
N PHE A 39 2.69 17.31 -1.46
CA PHE A 39 2.86 16.30 -0.44
C PHE A 39 4.27 16.40 0.13
N ASP A 40 4.39 16.45 1.45
CA ASP A 40 5.66 16.55 2.17
C ASP A 40 5.66 15.53 3.30
N ARG A 41 6.59 14.57 3.23
CA ARG A 41 6.71 13.53 4.23
C ARG A 41 8.11 12.93 4.28
N TRP A 42 8.57 12.62 5.49
CA TRP A 42 9.83 11.94 5.76
C TRP A 42 11.05 12.63 5.08
N GLY A 43 11.05 13.96 5.07
CA GLY A 43 12.11 14.77 4.46
C GLY A 43 12.12 14.78 2.94
N GLN A 44 11.10 14.21 2.29
CA GLN A 44 10.88 14.27 0.85
C GLN A 44 9.59 15.06 0.54
N ASN A 45 9.53 15.69 -0.63
CA ASN A 45 8.30 16.32 -1.10
C ASN A 45 8.12 16.25 -2.62
N CYS A 46 6.87 16.37 -3.04
CA CYS A 46 6.49 16.49 -4.44
C CYS A 46 5.25 17.37 -4.59
N THR A 47 5.33 18.40 -5.44
CA THR A 47 4.13 19.10 -5.94
C THR A 47 3.71 18.48 -7.26
N THR A 48 2.55 17.84 -7.29
CA THR A 48 2.03 17.06 -8.42
C THR A 48 0.50 17.17 -8.53
N GLY A 49 -0.08 16.62 -9.60
CA GLY A 49 -1.50 16.68 -9.87
C GLY A 49 -2.30 15.53 -9.27
N ILE A 50 -3.48 15.84 -8.72
CA ILE A 50 -4.52 14.85 -8.40
C ILE A 50 -5.54 14.82 -9.53
N PHE A 51 -5.96 13.61 -9.88
CA PHE A 51 -6.91 13.31 -10.94
C PHE A 51 -8.03 12.43 -10.41
N GLU A 52 -9.21 12.51 -11.01
CA GLU A 52 -10.33 11.61 -10.74
C GLU A 52 -10.73 10.86 -12.01
N LYS A 53 -10.96 9.56 -11.88
CA LYS A 53 -11.51 8.70 -12.95
C LYS A 53 -12.29 7.55 -12.33
N ASP A 54 -13.55 7.38 -12.76
CA ASP A 54 -14.43 6.30 -12.31
C ASP A 54 -14.55 6.20 -10.78
N GLY A 55 -14.62 7.36 -10.09
CA GLY A 55 -14.71 7.44 -8.64
C GLY A 55 -13.42 7.14 -7.89
N ARG A 56 -12.27 7.05 -8.58
CA ARG A 56 -10.94 6.84 -7.99
C ARG A 56 -10.11 8.11 -8.10
N GLU A 57 -9.34 8.39 -7.06
CA GLU A 57 -8.30 9.41 -7.13
C GLU A 57 -6.96 8.80 -7.57
N PHE A 58 -6.31 9.47 -8.52
CA PHE A 58 -4.97 9.17 -8.97
C PHE A 58 -4.05 10.35 -8.72
N VAL A 59 -2.77 10.08 -8.56
CA VAL A 59 -1.72 11.09 -8.52
C VAL A 59 -0.72 10.84 -9.65
N PHE A 60 -0.17 11.91 -10.24
CA PHE A 60 0.96 11.75 -11.14
C PHE A 60 2.25 11.53 -10.36
N VAL A 61 2.96 10.44 -10.69
CA VAL A 61 4.30 10.14 -10.16
C VAL A 61 5.31 10.25 -11.31
N PRO A 62 6.33 11.13 -11.19
CA PRO A 62 7.34 11.26 -12.23
C PRO A 62 8.21 10.00 -12.33
N GLY A 63 8.69 9.69 -13.53
CA GLY A 63 9.65 8.61 -13.73
C GLY A 63 11.04 8.98 -13.21
N ASP A 64 11.91 7.99 -12.99
CA ASP A 64 13.27 8.22 -12.52
C ASP A 64 14.20 7.02 -12.78
N THR A 65 15.51 7.21 -12.66
CA THR A 65 16.47 6.10 -12.55
C THR A 65 17.00 6.07 -11.13
N VAL A 66 16.67 5.02 -10.38
CA VAL A 66 16.90 4.94 -8.94
C VAL A 66 17.64 3.67 -8.53
N THR A 67 18.32 3.75 -7.38
CA THR A 67 18.84 2.59 -6.68
C THR A 67 17.76 2.02 -5.77
N LEU A 68 17.33 0.78 -6.01
CA LEU A 68 16.37 0.04 -5.20
C LEU A 68 17.07 -1.10 -4.43
N GLY A 69 16.38 -1.67 -3.43
CA GLY A 69 16.90 -2.74 -2.58
C GLY A 69 17.82 -2.24 -1.47
N TRP A 70 18.16 -3.13 -0.55
CA TRP A 70 18.86 -2.80 0.70
C TRP A 70 19.95 -3.82 1.04
N GLU A 71 21.05 -3.36 1.62
CA GLU A 71 22.21 -4.19 1.95
C GLU A 71 22.74 -3.94 3.37
N GLN A 72 22.69 -2.69 3.83
CA GLN A 72 23.21 -2.24 5.12
C GLN A 72 22.51 -0.95 5.54
N PHE A 73 22.56 -0.62 6.83
CA PHE A 73 22.02 0.63 7.34
C PHE A 73 22.82 1.82 6.81
N ALA A 74 22.13 2.94 6.54
CA ALA A 74 22.78 4.18 6.15
C ALA A 74 23.34 4.94 7.37
N VAL A 75 22.62 4.86 8.49
CA VAL A 75 22.90 5.53 9.78
C VAL A 75 22.95 4.50 10.91
N GLY A 76 22.08 3.49 10.87
CA GLY A 76 21.92 2.47 11.90
C GLY A 76 20.63 2.61 12.70
N LEU A 77 20.23 1.53 13.35
CA LEU A 77 19.04 1.50 14.21
C LEU A 77 19.11 2.56 15.32
N ASN A 78 17.96 3.12 15.69
CA ASN A 78 17.81 3.89 16.92
C ASN A 78 17.88 2.97 18.15
N GLN A 79 17.90 3.57 19.35
CA GLN A 79 18.08 2.82 20.59
C GLN A 79 16.92 1.84 20.81
N GLU A 80 15.70 2.31 20.59
CA GLU A 80 14.46 1.57 20.81
C GLU A 80 14.38 0.33 19.89
N SER A 81 14.67 0.47 18.60
CA SER A 81 14.68 -0.67 17.66
C SER A 81 15.79 -1.68 18.01
N ARG A 82 16.93 -1.23 18.55
CA ARG A 82 18.00 -2.14 19.00
C ARG A 82 17.56 -2.92 20.24
N GLU A 83 16.98 -2.23 21.22
CA GLU A 83 16.50 -2.85 22.46
C GLU A 83 15.38 -3.87 22.18
N GLU A 84 14.47 -3.57 21.25
CA GLU A 84 13.44 -4.51 20.79
C GLU A 84 14.05 -5.78 20.17
N LEU A 85 15.02 -5.64 19.27
CA LEU A 85 15.72 -6.79 18.69
C LEU A 85 16.50 -7.59 19.73
N ASP A 86 17.22 -6.92 20.63
CA ASP A 86 17.99 -7.57 21.69
C ASP A 86 17.07 -8.36 22.64
N TYR A 87 15.86 -7.85 22.91
CA TYR A 87 14.84 -8.56 23.67
C TYR A 87 14.37 -9.82 22.95
N LEU A 88 14.08 -9.76 21.65
CA LEU A 88 13.68 -10.93 20.86
C LEU A 88 14.76 -12.01 20.81
N TYR A 89 16.03 -11.64 20.64
CA TYR A 89 17.13 -12.61 20.68
C TYR A 89 17.22 -13.31 22.04
N GLN A 90 17.00 -12.58 23.14
CA GLN A 90 16.98 -13.18 24.48
C GLN A 90 15.79 -14.12 24.70
N GLU A 91 14.58 -13.69 24.32
CA GLU A 91 13.36 -14.49 24.44
C GLU A 91 13.44 -15.79 23.65
N TRP A 92 14.10 -15.78 22.50
CA TRP A 92 14.24 -16.96 21.64
C TRP A 92 15.51 -17.77 21.91
N GLU A 93 16.28 -17.42 22.94
CA GLU A 93 17.58 -18.04 23.26
C GLU A 93 18.53 -18.09 22.05
N MET A 94 18.45 -17.08 21.18
CA MET A 94 19.30 -16.95 20.01
C MET A 94 20.59 -16.21 20.38
N GLU A 95 21.72 -16.68 19.85
CA GLU A 95 22.96 -15.92 19.93
C GLU A 95 22.78 -14.58 19.21
N PRO A 96 23.21 -13.44 19.80
CA PRO A 96 23.07 -12.12 19.18
C PRO A 96 23.62 -12.13 17.76
N GLN A 97 22.74 -11.89 16.79
CA GLN A 97 23.10 -11.81 15.38
C GLN A 97 23.37 -10.38 14.99
N ASN A 98 24.15 -10.18 13.92
CA ASN A 98 24.23 -8.87 13.30
C ASN A 98 22.84 -8.52 12.74
N PRO A 99 22.16 -7.45 13.21
CA PRO A 99 20.83 -7.10 12.73
C PRO A 99 20.76 -6.92 11.22
N GLU A 100 21.83 -6.43 10.59
CA GLU A 100 21.88 -6.27 9.14
C GLU A 100 21.84 -7.59 8.40
N GLU A 101 22.48 -8.64 8.94
CA GLU A 101 22.49 -9.96 8.31
C GLU A 101 21.10 -10.58 8.35
N MET A 102 20.44 -10.54 9.52
CA MET A 102 19.08 -11.05 9.70
C MET A 102 18.09 -10.30 8.79
N ILE A 103 18.11 -8.96 8.80
CA ILE A 103 17.17 -8.16 8.00
C ILE A 103 17.40 -8.39 6.51
N ARG A 104 18.66 -8.52 6.06
CA ARG A 104 19.00 -8.70 4.65
C ARG A 104 18.38 -9.96 4.04
N GLU A 105 18.11 -11.01 4.83
CA GLU A 105 17.44 -12.22 4.33
C GLU A 105 16.03 -11.94 3.77
N SER A 106 15.36 -10.91 4.30
CA SER A 106 14.02 -10.49 3.91
C SER A 106 14.03 -9.32 2.91
N MET A 107 15.19 -8.79 2.53
CA MET A 107 15.30 -7.62 1.66
C MET A 107 15.69 -7.98 0.22
N ALA A 108 15.16 -7.23 -0.73
CA ALA A 108 15.55 -7.31 -2.13
C ALA A 108 16.98 -6.80 -2.33
N PRO A 109 17.79 -7.44 -3.19
CA PRO A 109 19.17 -7.02 -3.44
C PRO A 109 19.24 -5.66 -4.12
N VAL A 110 20.36 -4.96 -3.90
CA VAL A 110 20.60 -3.64 -4.47
C VAL A 110 20.71 -3.72 -6.00
N ARG A 111 19.98 -2.85 -6.70
CA ARG A 111 19.98 -2.76 -8.17
C ARG A 111 19.65 -1.35 -8.65
N GLN A 112 20.07 -1.04 -9.88
CA GLN A 112 19.57 0.13 -10.61
C GLN A 112 18.27 -0.25 -11.34
N ALA A 113 17.25 0.59 -11.22
CA ALA A 113 15.98 0.43 -11.92
C ALA A 113 15.60 1.72 -12.65
N ALA A 114 15.13 1.58 -13.88
CA ALA A 114 14.54 2.67 -14.65
C ALA A 114 13.01 2.59 -14.51
N ILE A 115 12.43 3.57 -13.84
CA ILE A 115 11.00 3.66 -13.55
C ILE A 115 10.37 4.67 -14.49
N GLY A 116 9.34 4.24 -15.21
CA GLY A 116 8.58 5.11 -16.10
C GLY A 116 7.64 6.05 -15.32
N PRO A 117 7.28 7.22 -15.88
CA PRO A 117 6.24 8.07 -15.32
C PRO A 117 4.87 7.38 -15.40
N MET A 118 4.03 7.62 -14.40
CA MET A 118 2.74 6.94 -14.26
C MET A 118 1.70 7.77 -13.51
N LEU A 119 0.43 7.46 -13.73
CA LEU A 119 -0.68 7.85 -12.86
C LEU A 119 -1.00 6.67 -11.94
N VAL A 120 -1.11 6.93 -10.65
CA VAL A 120 -1.16 5.90 -9.60
C VAL A 120 -2.35 6.13 -8.69
N GLY A 121 -3.16 5.09 -8.47
CA GLY A 121 -4.26 5.15 -7.50
C GLY A 121 -3.73 5.51 -6.11
N ARG A 122 -4.34 6.50 -5.45
CA ARG A 122 -3.84 7.03 -4.17
C ARG A 122 -3.98 6.05 -3.02
N GLU A 123 -5.07 5.29 -3.01
CA GLU A 123 -5.44 4.32 -1.97
C GLU A 123 -5.43 2.90 -2.55
N LEU A 124 -5.38 1.91 -1.65
CA LEU A 124 -5.54 0.51 -2.02
C LEU A 124 -7.00 0.18 -2.30
N GLU A 125 -7.23 -0.70 -3.26
CA GLU A 125 -8.55 -1.25 -3.54
C GLU A 125 -8.64 -2.70 -3.04
N GLU A 126 -9.76 -2.99 -2.37
CA GLU A 126 -10.10 -4.33 -1.92
C GLU A 126 -10.34 -5.27 -3.11
N ILE A 127 -9.93 -6.52 -2.95
CA ILE A 127 -10.20 -7.61 -3.89
C ILE A 127 -11.31 -8.50 -3.32
N ASN A 128 -12.05 -9.18 -4.20
CA ASN A 128 -13.13 -10.14 -3.90
C ASN A 128 -14.38 -9.58 -3.20
N TRP A 129 -14.32 -8.45 -2.52
CA TRP A 129 -15.47 -7.87 -1.82
C TRP A 129 -16.30 -6.96 -2.73
N GLU A 130 -17.46 -7.44 -3.19
CA GLU A 130 -18.39 -6.64 -3.99
C GLU A 130 -19.41 -5.92 -3.08
N PRO A 131 -19.51 -4.59 -3.10
CA PRO A 131 -20.54 -3.87 -2.36
C PRO A 131 -21.92 -4.15 -2.96
N VAL A 132 -22.85 -4.60 -2.12
CA VAL A 132 -24.22 -4.92 -2.51
C VAL A 132 -25.22 -4.25 -1.58
N LYS A 133 -26.49 -4.18 -2.01
CA LYS A 133 -27.59 -3.74 -1.14
C LYS A 133 -28.03 -4.89 -0.23
N MET A 134 -28.57 -4.56 0.94
CA MET A 134 -29.09 -5.54 1.89
C MET A 134 -30.21 -6.43 1.32
N ASP A 135 -30.94 -5.97 0.30
CA ASP A 135 -31.99 -6.72 -0.39
C ASP A 135 -31.49 -7.49 -1.63
N ASP A 136 -30.17 -7.56 -1.86
CA ASP A 136 -29.59 -8.33 -2.96
C ASP A 136 -30.06 -9.80 -2.90
N PRO A 137 -30.58 -10.38 -4.01
CA PRO A 137 -31.04 -11.77 -4.05
C PRO A 137 -30.00 -12.79 -3.59
N ARG A 138 -28.71 -12.52 -3.82
CA ARG A 138 -27.61 -13.39 -3.39
C ARG A 138 -27.46 -13.37 -1.87
N LEU A 139 -27.58 -12.22 -1.21
CA LEU A 139 -27.60 -12.15 0.26
C LEU A 139 -28.87 -12.78 0.85
N THR A 140 -30.03 -12.44 0.29
CA THR A 140 -31.32 -12.89 0.83
C THR A 140 -31.57 -14.38 0.65
N ALA A 141 -30.82 -15.04 -0.25
CA ALA A 141 -30.79 -16.48 -0.40
C ALA A 141 -30.10 -17.22 0.78
N HIS A 142 -29.43 -16.51 1.70
CA HIS A 142 -28.72 -17.07 2.86
C HIS A 142 -29.32 -16.59 4.20
N PRO A 143 -30.38 -17.25 4.71
CA PRO A 143 -31.05 -16.87 5.97
C PRO A 143 -30.14 -16.91 7.21
N ASP A 144 -29.11 -17.75 7.18
CA ASP A 144 -28.06 -17.87 8.19
C ASP A 144 -27.19 -16.61 8.24
N TRP A 145 -26.71 -16.10 7.10
CA TRP A 145 -25.97 -14.83 7.05
C TRP A 145 -26.80 -13.67 7.56
N LEU A 146 -28.06 -13.59 7.13
CA LEU A 146 -28.99 -12.56 7.59
C LEU A 146 -29.29 -12.66 9.09
N LYS A 147 -29.16 -13.84 9.69
CA LYS A 147 -29.30 -14.00 11.13
C LYS A 147 -28.11 -13.38 11.86
N GLU A 148 -26.89 -13.72 11.44
CA GLU A 148 -25.66 -13.12 12.00
C GLU A 148 -25.65 -11.60 11.83
N PHE A 149 -26.08 -11.08 10.67
CA PHE A 149 -26.21 -9.63 10.43
C PHE A 149 -27.22 -8.96 11.36
N ARG A 150 -28.33 -9.63 11.69
CA ARG A 150 -29.29 -9.13 12.68
C ARG A 150 -28.67 -9.10 14.07
N ASP A 151 -27.96 -10.15 14.46
CA ASP A 151 -27.31 -10.22 15.78
C ASP A 151 -26.22 -9.15 15.90
N PHE A 152 -25.42 -8.93 14.85
CA PHE A 152 -24.48 -7.82 14.72
C PHE A 152 -25.14 -6.44 14.82
N ALA A 153 -26.32 -6.24 14.21
CA ALA A 153 -26.98 -4.95 14.26
C ALA A 153 -27.29 -4.48 15.69
N TRP A 154 -27.49 -5.42 16.63
CA TRP A 154 -27.69 -5.20 18.06
C TRP A 154 -26.39 -5.12 18.89
N SER A 155 -25.23 -5.38 18.30
CA SER A 155 -23.95 -5.27 18.97
C SER A 155 -23.36 -3.85 18.84
N ASN A 156 -22.30 -3.58 19.61
CA ASN A 156 -21.52 -2.35 19.50
C ASN A 156 -20.33 -2.48 18.53
N SER A 157 -20.22 -3.59 17.80
CA SER A 157 -19.15 -3.79 16.83
C SER A 157 -19.33 -2.86 15.62
N SER A 158 -18.21 -2.45 15.02
CA SER A 158 -18.16 -1.64 13.81
C SER A 158 -18.33 -2.49 12.54
N SER A 159 -17.87 -3.73 12.54
CA SER A 159 -17.98 -4.66 11.40
C SER A 159 -18.21 -6.12 11.82
N LEU A 160 -18.73 -6.91 10.89
CA LEU A 160 -18.79 -8.37 10.95
C LEU A 160 -18.45 -8.93 9.56
N THR A 161 -17.43 -9.79 9.50
CA THR A 161 -17.05 -10.53 8.30
C THR A 161 -17.36 -12.00 8.48
N LEU A 162 -18.23 -12.54 7.62
CA LEU A 162 -18.44 -13.98 7.47
C LEU A 162 -17.41 -14.48 6.46
N HIS A 163 -16.49 -15.32 6.92
CA HIS A 163 -15.31 -15.74 6.16
C HIS A 163 -15.65 -16.19 4.73
N GLN A 164 -15.04 -15.52 3.75
CA GLN A 164 -15.22 -15.74 2.31
C GLN A 164 -16.69 -15.82 1.85
N SER A 165 -17.59 -15.11 2.53
CA SER A 165 -19.04 -15.20 2.31
C SER A 165 -19.67 -13.82 2.14
N ALA A 166 -19.79 -13.06 3.24
CA ALA A 166 -20.43 -11.75 3.24
C ALA A 166 -19.89 -10.88 4.38
N ARG A 167 -19.84 -9.57 4.18
CA ARG A 167 -19.41 -8.60 5.18
C ARG A 167 -20.51 -7.58 5.42
N ILE A 168 -20.64 -7.12 6.66
CA ILE A 168 -21.50 -5.99 7.02
C ILE A 168 -20.71 -5.02 7.89
N GLU A 169 -20.84 -3.73 7.59
CA GLU A 169 -20.20 -2.67 8.35
C GLU A 169 -21.21 -1.60 8.73
N ARG A 170 -21.02 -1.05 9.92
CA ARG A 170 -21.77 0.08 10.43
C ARG A 170 -21.14 1.36 9.90
N THR A 171 -21.93 2.15 9.21
CA THR A 171 -21.55 3.46 8.67
C THR A 171 -22.39 4.55 9.32
N GLU A 172 -22.01 5.82 9.15
CA GLU A 172 -22.83 6.96 9.62
C GLU A 172 -24.26 6.96 9.05
N LYS A 173 -24.44 6.38 7.86
CA LYS A 173 -25.71 6.35 7.12
C LYS A 173 -26.52 5.06 7.34
N GLY A 174 -26.04 4.14 8.18
CA GLY A 174 -26.69 2.86 8.44
C GLY A 174 -25.72 1.69 8.29
N PHE A 175 -26.04 0.75 7.42
CA PHE A 175 -25.19 -0.42 7.16
C PHE A 175 -24.82 -0.51 5.69
N GLN A 176 -23.57 -0.88 5.41
CA GLN A 176 -23.11 -1.31 4.09
C GLN A 176 -22.85 -2.82 4.13
N THR A 177 -23.15 -3.51 3.03
CA THR A 177 -22.97 -4.96 2.91
C THR A 177 -22.14 -5.31 1.69
N TRP A 178 -21.39 -6.42 1.78
CA TRP A 178 -20.58 -6.96 0.70
C TRP A 178 -20.78 -8.46 0.56
N ILE A 179 -20.57 -8.96 -0.65
CA ILE A 179 -20.48 -10.40 -0.96
C ILE A 179 -19.06 -10.71 -1.39
N TYR A 180 -18.54 -11.84 -0.92
CA TYR A 180 -17.25 -12.36 -1.36
C TYR A 180 -17.38 -13.10 -2.68
N ASN A 181 -16.68 -12.62 -3.70
CA ASN A 181 -16.55 -13.25 -5.01
C ASN A 181 -15.12 -13.78 -5.15
N ARG A 182 -14.96 -15.10 -5.17
CA ARG A 182 -13.66 -15.72 -5.44
C ARG A 182 -13.16 -15.33 -6.83
N THR A 183 -11.93 -14.84 -6.91
CA THR A 183 -11.21 -14.58 -8.15
C THR A 183 -9.76 -15.08 -8.04
N ASP A 184 -9.09 -15.19 -9.18
CA ASP A 184 -7.66 -15.50 -9.25
C ASP A 184 -6.88 -14.33 -9.88
N TYR A 185 -5.55 -14.45 -9.82
CA TYR A 185 -4.61 -13.48 -10.35
C TYR A 185 -4.82 -13.15 -11.83
N ASP A 186 -5.06 -14.16 -12.67
CA ASP A 186 -5.23 -13.96 -14.11
C ASP A 186 -6.53 -13.18 -14.42
N ALA A 187 -7.61 -13.49 -13.69
CA ALA A 187 -8.87 -12.76 -13.79
C ALA A 187 -8.76 -11.31 -13.30
N LEU A 188 -7.98 -11.05 -12.24
CA LEU A 188 -7.67 -9.68 -11.79
C LEU A 188 -6.94 -8.90 -12.89
N LEU A 189 -5.89 -9.48 -13.48
CA LEU A 189 -5.12 -8.84 -14.55
C LEU A 189 -6.00 -8.52 -15.77
N ALA A 190 -6.80 -9.49 -16.21
CA ALA A 190 -7.72 -9.29 -17.33
C ALA A 190 -8.78 -8.23 -17.03
N MET A 191 -9.27 -8.16 -15.79
CA MET A 191 -10.22 -7.13 -15.36
C MET A 191 -9.59 -5.73 -15.42
N LEU A 192 -8.36 -5.57 -14.93
CA LEU A 192 -7.63 -4.30 -14.96
C LEU A 192 -7.32 -3.87 -16.40
N GLU A 193 -6.82 -4.77 -17.24
CA GLU A 193 -6.50 -4.49 -18.64
C GLU A 193 -7.74 -4.01 -19.40
N ASN A 194 -8.88 -4.66 -19.22
CA ASN A 194 -10.16 -4.25 -19.82
C ASN A 194 -10.62 -2.85 -19.39
N ARG A 195 -10.17 -2.37 -18.24
CA ARG A 195 -10.44 -1.02 -17.73
C ARG A 195 -9.33 -0.02 -18.04
N GLY A 196 -8.29 -0.43 -18.76
CA GLY A 196 -7.15 0.41 -19.11
C GLY A 196 -6.18 0.66 -17.95
N PHE A 197 -6.17 -0.25 -16.96
CA PHE A 197 -5.27 -0.22 -15.82
C PHE A 197 -4.30 -1.40 -15.86
N SER A 198 -3.25 -1.31 -15.04
CA SER A 198 -2.31 -2.39 -14.76
C SER A 198 -1.90 -2.36 -13.29
N LEU A 199 -1.16 -3.37 -12.86
CA LEU A 199 -0.52 -3.38 -11.54
C LEU A 199 0.91 -2.81 -11.62
N PRO A 200 1.43 -2.21 -10.53
CA PRO A 200 2.85 -1.90 -10.44
C PRO A 200 3.67 -3.20 -10.45
N THR A 201 4.84 -3.18 -11.07
CA THR A 201 5.87 -4.20 -10.84
C THR A 201 6.47 -4.06 -9.44
N ALA A 202 7.24 -5.04 -8.98
CA ALA A 202 7.96 -4.93 -7.71
C ALA A 202 8.92 -3.72 -7.64
N ASP A 203 9.59 -3.39 -8.75
CA ASP A 203 10.49 -2.23 -8.84
C ASP A 203 9.71 -0.92 -8.75
N GLU A 204 8.57 -0.83 -9.45
CA GLU A 204 7.69 0.32 -9.39
C GLU A 204 7.08 0.47 -7.99
N TRP A 205 6.61 -0.61 -7.37
CA TRP A 205 6.10 -0.60 -5.98
C TRP A 205 7.15 -0.07 -5.01
N ALA A 206 8.38 -0.58 -5.05
CA ALA A 206 9.48 -0.11 -4.20
C ALA A 206 9.79 1.38 -4.40
N TYR A 207 9.73 1.86 -5.66
CA TYR A 207 9.86 3.28 -5.97
C TYR A 207 8.70 4.12 -5.43
N LEU A 208 7.47 3.65 -5.57
CA LEU A 208 6.28 4.33 -5.06
C LEU A 208 6.28 4.44 -3.53
N CYS A 209 6.80 3.43 -2.83
CA CYS A 209 6.95 3.42 -1.37
C CYS A 209 8.07 4.35 -0.89
N GLY A 210 9.28 4.20 -1.45
CA GLY A 210 10.50 4.79 -0.89
C GLY A 210 11.10 5.95 -1.69
N GLY A 211 10.70 6.14 -2.94
CA GLY A 211 11.24 7.21 -3.80
C GLY A 211 12.75 7.07 -4.07
N GLY A 212 13.31 5.87 -3.88
CA GLY A 212 14.75 5.61 -3.94
C GLY A 212 15.50 5.87 -2.63
N CYS A 213 14.81 5.94 -1.48
CA CYS A 213 15.46 6.08 -0.17
C CYS A 213 16.51 4.97 0.06
N ARG A 214 17.57 5.30 0.82
CA ARG A 214 18.69 4.39 1.09
C ARG A 214 18.77 3.92 2.54
N THR A 215 17.85 4.38 3.38
CA THR A 215 17.56 3.87 4.71
C THR A 215 16.58 2.69 4.63
N LEU A 216 16.47 1.89 5.70
CA LEU A 216 15.58 0.72 5.77
C LEU A 216 14.10 1.10 5.53
N PHE A 217 13.64 2.19 6.11
CA PHE A 217 12.34 2.80 5.85
C PHE A 217 12.52 4.18 5.23
N PRO A 218 11.47 4.77 4.61
CA PRO A 218 11.56 6.11 4.04
C PRO A 218 11.96 7.20 5.04
N TRP A 219 11.67 7.01 6.34
CA TRP A 219 12.02 7.95 7.42
C TRP A 219 13.35 7.68 8.11
N GLY A 220 13.92 6.48 7.99
CA GLY A 220 15.12 6.11 8.74
C GLY A 220 15.39 4.61 8.78
N ASP A 221 16.47 4.22 9.46
CA ASP A 221 16.86 2.82 9.59
C ASP A 221 16.13 2.10 10.74
N GLY A 222 15.74 2.82 11.79
CA GLY A 222 14.89 2.32 12.87
C GLY A 222 13.43 2.74 12.70
N LEU A 223 12.53 2.05 13.40
CA LEU A 223 11.13 2.47 13.49
C LEU A 223 11.04 3.79 14.28
N ASP A 224 10.20 4.71 13.83
CA ASP A 224 9.88 5.90 14.60
C ASP A 224 8.75 5.58 15.60
N TYR A 225 9.12 5.35 16.86
CA TYR A 225 8.17 4.99 17.93
C TYR A 225 7.27 6.17 18.37
N SER A 226 7.41 7.35 17.77
CA SER A 226 6.44 8.45 17.96
C SER A 226 5.24 8.36 17.01
N MET A 227 5.31 7.48 16.00
CA MET A 227 4.22 7.20 15.08
C MET A 227 3.08 6.48 15.78
N ARG A 228 1.84 6.92 15.50
CA ARG A 228 0.63 6.17 15.85
C ARG A 228 0.45 5.04 14.83
N LEU A 229 0.65 3.80 15.28
CA LEU A 229 0.57 2.59 14.44
C LEU A 229 -0.72 1.82 14.74
N HIS A 230 -1.47 1.46 13.69
CA HIS A 230 -2.80 0.82 13.80
C HIS A 230 -2.85 -0.38 14.75
N TRP A 231 -1.79 -1.20 14.76
CA TRP A 231 -1.76 -2.46 15.51
C TRP A 231 -1.02 -2.37 16.86
N PHE A 232 -0.54 -1.18 17.23
CA PHE A 232 0.27 -0.98 18.45
C PHE A 232 -0.15 0.28 19.23
N GLU A 233 -1.34 0.82 18.97
CA GLU A 233 -1.85 1.97 19.71
C GLU A 233 -2.18 1.63 21.17
N ASP A 234 -1.95 2.58 22.05
CA ASP A 234 -2.43 2.50 23.43
C ASP A 234 -3.91 2.89 23.49
N MET A 235 -4.67 2.23 24.39
CA MET A 235 -6.10 2.48 24.60
C MET A 235 -6.46 3.92 25.03
N ASP A 236 -5.47 4.72 25.43
CA ASP A 236 -5.62 6.10 25.91
C ASP A 236 -5.32 7.18 24.84
N GLU A 237 -5.04 6.78 23.60
CA GLU A 237 -4.76 7.72 22.50
C GLU A 237 -6.01 8.46 22.00
N ASP A 238 -5.82 9.68 21.47
CA ASP A 238 -6.90 10.45 20.85
C ASP A 238 -7.37 9.72 19.59
N GLU A 239 -8.53 9.07 19.67
CA GLU A 239 -9.18 8.35 18.57
C GLU A 239 -9.22 9.16 17.26
N ASN A 240 -9.19 10.50 17.30
CA ASN A 240 -9.25 11.36 16.12
C ASN A 240 -7.92 11.63 15.41
N ARG A 241 -6.76 11.23 15.95
CA ARG A 241 -5.46 11.40 15.26
C ARG A 241 -5.35 10.36 14.12
N PRO A 242 -5.03 10.70 12.86
CA PRO A 242 -4.84 9.68 11.85
C PRO A 242 -3.64 8.77 12.17
N TYR A 243 -3.70 7.51 11.73
CA TYR A 243 -2.55 6.61 11.81
C TYR A 243 -1.44 7.12 10.90
N ASP A 244 -0.24 7.24 11.44
CA ASP A 244 0.86 7.84 10.70
C ASP A 244 1.12 7.04 9.42
N MET A 245 1.17 5.71 9.47
CA MET A 245 1.47 4.93 8.27
C MET A 245 0.42 5.10 7.15
N GLU A 246 -0.85 5.30 7.49
CA GLU A 246 -1.96 5.42 6.52
C GLU A 246 -1.98 6.76 5.77
N GLU A 247 -1.37 7.80 6.34
CA GLU A 247 -1.31 9.12 5.72
C GLU A 247 -0.49 9.10 4.40
N PRO A 248 -0.83 9.93 3.40
CA PRO A 248 -0.13 9.94 2.12
C PRO A 248 1.37 10.22 2.25
N ASN A 249 2.21 9.47 1.52
CA ASN A 249 3.63 9.72 1.43
C ASN A 249 3.95 10.98 0.58
N PHE A 250 5.22 11.26 0.35
CA PHE A 250 5.69 12.41 -0.43
C PHE A 250 5.28 12.40 -1.92
N PHE A 251 4.75 11.29 -2.45
CA PHE A 251 4.09 11.24 -3.76
C PHE A 251 2.56 11.38 -3.69
N GLY A 252 1.98 11.41 -2.50
CA GLY A 252 0.52 11.48 -2.31
C GLY A 252 -0.18 10.13 -2.28
N LEU A 253 0.57 9.06 -2.01
CA LEU A 253 0.09 7.67 -1.95
C LEU A 253 0.01 7.18 -0.51
N SER A 254 -1.12 6.59 -0.12
CA SER A 254 -1.20 5.73 1.06
C SER A 254 -0.77 4.33 0.62
N ILE A 255 0.47 3.93 0.93
CA ILE A 255 1.13 2.72 0.39
C ILE A 255 2.04 2.09 1.44
N ALA A 256 2.14 0.75 1.45
CA ALA A 256 2.95 0.00 2.40
C ALA A 256 2.69 0.42 3.86
N TYR A 257 1.43 0.56 4.23
CA TYR A 257 1.05 1.16 5.52
C TYR A 257 0.54 0.16 6.56
N ASP A 258 0.13 -1.04 6.14
CA ASP A 258 -0.46 -2.05 7.01
C ASP A 258 0.20 -3.42 6.79
N PRO A 259 0.83 -4.03 7.81
CA PRO A 259 1.44 -5.35 7.73
C PRO A 259 0.45 -6.49 7.40
N TYR A 260 -0.86 -6.29 7.59
CA TYR A 260 -1.89 -7.24 7.18
C TYR A 260 -2.25 -7.12 5.69
N MET A 261 -1.88 -6.01 5.03
CA MET A 261 -2.24 -5.75 3.64
C MET A 261 -1.07 -6.05 2.69
N ARG A 262 -1.25 -7.08 1.86
CA ARG A 262 -0.35 -7.48 0.78
C ARG A 262 -0.79 -6.81 -0.50
N GLU A 263 0.10 -6.10 -1.16
CA GLU A 263 -0.17 -5.44 -2.45
C GLU A 263 0.22 -6.35 -3.60
N VAL A 264 -0.76 -6.75 -4.41
CA VAL A 264 -0.54 -7.57 -5.60
C VAL A 264 0.20 -6.77 -6.66
N VAL A 265 1.30 -7.32 -7.17
CA VAL A 265 2.15 -6.69 -8.19
C VAL A 265 2.11 -7.46 -9.51
N GLN A 266 2.45 -6.78 -10.61
CA GLN A 266 2.61 -7.38 -11.93
C GLN A 266 3.84 -8.29 -11.97
N ALA A 267 3.63 -9.58 -12.24
CA ALA A 267 4.65 -10.62 -12.35
C ALA A 267 4.12 -11.83 -13.16
N ASP A 268 4.98 -12.81 -13.43
CA ASP A 268 4.60 -14.04 -14.15
C ASP A 268 3.68 -14.98 -13.33
N ARG A 269 3.68 -14.81 -12.01
CA ARG A 269 2.89 -15.57 -11.03
C ARG A 269 2.39 -14.60 -9.97
N LEU A 270 1.32 -14.97 -9.27
CA LEU A 270 0.82 -14.18 -8.14
C LEU A 270 1.96 -13.85 -7.19
N THR A 271 2.29 -12.56 -7.13
CA THR A 271 3.39 -12.00 -6.35
C THR A 271 2.86 -10.80 -5.60
N THR A 272 3.27 -10.67 -4.34
CA THR A 272 2.85 -9.58 -3.46
C THR A 272 4.06 -8.85 -2.90
N CYS A 273 3.88 -7.56 -2.62
CA CYS A 273 4.79 -6.73 -1.85
C CYS A 273 4.06 -6.15 -0.63
N GLY A 274 4.79 -5.54 0.31
CA GLY A 274 4.19 -4.93 1.50
C GLY A 274 3.98 -5.95 2.60
N GLY A 275 2.81 -5.94 3.23
CA GLY A 275 2.48 -6.76 4.39
C GLY A 275 2.76 -8.25 4.22
N ASP A 276 2.85 -8.96 5.35
CA ASP A 276 3.03 -10.40 5.44
C ASP A 276 1.74 -11.12 5.91
N GLY A 277 0.60 -10.43 5.81
CA GLY A 277 -0.68 -10.90 6.36
C GLY A 277 -0.73 -10.82 7.89
N GLY A 278 0.15 -10.02 8.50
CA GLY A 278 0.25 -9.84 9.95
C GLY A 278 1.01 -10.96 10.66
N CYS A 279 1.75 -11.79 9.94
CA CYS A 279 2.47 -12.93 10.50
C CYS A 279 3.48 -12.50 11.58
N ASN A 280 4.27 -11.46 11.31
CA ASN A 280 5.23 -10.93 12.26
C ASN A 280 4.56 -10.34 13.51
N ILE A 281 3.45 -9.62 13.34
CA ILE A 281 2.70 -9.07 14.48
C ILE A 281 2.09 -10.19 15.32
N CYS A 282 1.40 -11.15 14.69
CA CYS A 282 0.81 -12.31 15.36
C CYS A 282 1.86 -13.20 16.02
N GLY A 283 3.06 -13.27 15.44
CA GLY A 283 4.22 -13.98 15.96
C GLY A 283 4.87 -13.30 17.17
N GLY A 284 4.42 -12.10 17.54
CA GLY A 284 4.94 -11.35 18.69
C GLY A 284 6.29 -10.69 18.40
N LEU A 285 6.59 -10.34 17.14
CA LEU A 285 7.88 -9.76 16.76
C LEU A 285 8.03 -8.26 17.08
N GLY A 286 7.06 -7.70 17.81
CA GLY A 286 7.02 -6.27 18.13
C GLY A 286 6.78 -5.39 16.90
N PRO A 287 6.70 -4.06 17.10
CA PRO A 287 6.38 -3.12 16.02
C PRO A 287 7.50 -2.98 14.99
N PHE A 288 8.78 -3.07 15.36
CA PHE A 288 9.88 -2.88 14.40
C PHE A 288 9.92 -3.98 13.34
N LEU A 289 9.92 -5.26 13.77
CA LEU A 289 9.87 -6.38 12.83
C LEU A 289 8.45 -6.60 12.28
N GLY A 290 7.41 -6.26 13.04
CA GLY A 290 6.02 -6.26 12.59
C GLY A 290 5.78 -5.41 11.34
N PHE A 291 6.40 -4.23 11.26
CA PHE A 291 6.32 -3.34 10.11
C PHE A 291 7.46 -3.51 9.09
N LEU A 292 8.39 -4.44 9.31
CA LEU A 292 9.48 -4.70 8.35
C LEU A 292 8.99 -5.04 6.93
N PRO A 293 7.89 -5.80 6.73
CA PRO A 293 7.33 -6.05 5.40
C PRO A 293 6.90 -4.76 4.66
N CYS A 294 6.54 -3.72 5.40
CA CYS A 294 6.20 -2.40 4.86
C CYS A 294 7.42 -1.59 4.39
N SER A 295 8.65 -2.11 4.55
CA SER A 295 9.83 -1.49 3.95
C SER A 295 9.73 -1.47 2.42
N PRO A 296 10.13 -0.37 1.75
CA PRO A 296 10.23 -0.33 0.28
C PRO A 296 11.24 -1.34 -0.28
N HIS A 297 12.09 -1.92 0.58
CA HIS A 297 13.10 -2.89 0.20
C HIS A 297 12.71 -4.32 0.49
N CYS A 298 11.55 -4.58 1.12
CA CYS A 298 11.11 -5.93 1.41
C CYS A 298 11.03 -6.75 0.11
N LYS A 299 11.54 -7.97 0.17
CA LYS A 299 11.52 -8.91 -0.94
C LYS A 299 10.07 -9.19 -1.34
N PRO A 300 9.73 -9.15 -2.64
CA PRO A 300 8.45 -9.64 -3.12
C PRO A 300 8.27 -11.14 -2.83
N GLU A 301 7.07 -11.52 -2.42
CA GLU A 301 6.71 -12.90 -2.11
C GLU A 301 5.90 -13.51 -3.25
N VAL A 302 6.34 -14.65 -3.77
CA VAL A 302 5.57 -15.43 -4.76
C VAL A 302 4.64 -16.36 -4.00
N GLN A 303 3.34 -16.22 -4.23
CA GLN A 303 2.32 -17.03 -3.56
C GLN A 303 2.30 -18.46 -4.12
N GLU A 304 1.86 -19.41 -3.30
CA GLU A 304 1.88 -20.84 -3.64
C GLU A 304 0.95 -21.16 -4.82
N ASP A 305 -0.22 -20.53 -4.84
CA ASP A 305 -1.22 -20.63 -5.89
C ASP A 305 -1.59 -19.24 -6.46
N ASN A 306 -2.59 -19.20 -7.34
CA ASN A 306 -3.09 -17.97 -7.96
C ASN A 306 -4.39 -17.46 -7.31
N GLU A 307 -4.88 -18.09 -6.24
CA GLU A 307 -6.12 -17.68 -5.57
C GLU A 307 -5.86 -16.40 -4.77
N LEU A 308 -6.69 -15.38 -4.99
CA LEU A 308 -6.58 -14.13 -4.26
C LEU A 308 -7.37 -14.24 -2.96
N ASN A 309 -6.75 -13.81 -1.87
CA ASN A 309 -7.37 -13.74 -0.56
C ASN A 309 -7.88 -12.33 -0.29
N GLY A 310 -9.19 -12.10 -0.37
CA GLY A 310 -9.76 -10.76 -0.25
C GLY A 310 -9.65 -10.12 1.14
N ASP A 311 -9.20 -10.86 2.16
CA ASP A 311 -8.95 -10.33 3.50
C ASP A 311 -7.52 -9.80 3.67
N TYR A 312 -6.58 -10.18 2.80
CA TYR A 312 -5.16 -9.80 2.88
C TYR A 312 -4.58 -9.25 1.58
N ASP A 313 -5.15 -9.57 0.42
CA ASP A 313 -4.67 -9.14 -0.89
C ASP A 313 -5.44 -7.92 -1.39
N PHE A 314 -4.68 -6.88 -1.68
CA PHE A 314 -5.15 -5.60 -2.18
C PHE A 314 -4.43 -5.26 -3.47
N TYR A 315 -4.99 -4.35 -4.25
CA TYR A 315 -4.35 -3.91 -5.48
C TYR A 315 -4.32 -2.40 -5.61
N ARG A 316 -3.39 -1.92 -6.43
CA ARG A 316 -3.25 -0.52 -6.79
C ARG A 316 -3.30 -0.38 -8.30
N PRO A 317 -4.33 0.27 -8.87
CA PRO A 317 -4.36 0.52 -10.31
C PRO A 317 -3.33 1.58 -10.69
N ILE A 318 -2.60 1.33 -11.77
CA ILE A 318 -1.72 2.32 -12.39
C ILE A 318 -1.98 2.43 -13.90
N ILE A 319 -1.64 3.60 -14.44
CA ILE A 319 -1.55 3.88 -15.87
C ILE A 319 -0.13 4.31 -16.17
N ARG A 320 0.62 3.48 -16.91
CA ARG A 320 1.96 3.85 -17.40
C ARG A 320 1.84 4.86 -18.54
N LEU A 321 2.61 5.94 -18.50
CA LEU A 321 2.55 6.98 -19.53
C LEU A 321 3.45 6.63 -20.72
N GLU A 322 3.07 5.59 -21.47
CA GLU A 322 3.79 5.19 -22.66
C GLU A 322 3.59 6.20 -23.82
N ASN A 323 4.67 6.52 -24.54
CA ASN A 323 4.65 7.36 -25.75
C ASN A 323 4.07 8.79 -25.53
N TYR A 324 4.33 9.41 -24.37
CA TYR A 324 4.11 10.84 -24.20
C TYR A 324 5.28 11.60 -24.86
N ASP A 325 5.06 12.04 -26.10
CA ASP A 325 5.99 12.89 -26.85
C ASP A 325 5.75 14.38 -26.60
#